data_AF-A0A5Y7EZ30-F1
#
_entry.id   AF-A0A5Y7EZ30-F1
#
_cell.length_a   1.000
_cell.length_b   1.000
_cell.length_c   1.000
_cell.angle_alpha   90.00
_cell.angle_beta   90.00
_cell.angle_gamma   90.00
#
_symmetry.space_group_name_H-M   'P 1'
#
loop_
_entity.id
_entity.type
_entity.pdbx_description
1 polymer ?
#
loop_
_entity_poly.entity_id
_entity_poly.type
_entity_poly.pdbx_seq_one_letter_code
_entity_poly.pdbx_strand_id
1 'polypeptide(L)'
;MHNPNSAIERIKNHLAYKLGKVMIDFSHQRNNYKYGGGYIALFKKLYQINKQHKKEQKIYQQTIQVFPQLKYPNLETCSDYEQALKYKFHLSYMLGEVLIQTFQNLHKGSMFKLAKNIKKANREFKIFKEIFNDFAKLSPNIVKVISKNKQLFLKEFSRIQNILKIHQDYQPILDNIFYNFNYFIQNFDLIEEWLLSNDFNEKYKKENHPYPSLFDPKKLNDEKEKINYKNISAELAWEMNLPLPDNYEFVFLLVHGAGTTAMTRYLRLCDINVNRHWGDPLFQYIDSYRMLVNSKAYNAIILAGCLNKYSFNFGIKFYNLIQKKIPAICVMRDPISVLRPIVNHYGNLKHPKDKICNYIDIDNYPIEKIFNIQVPYAYPDENGKPTLNTVKEYADDKYGNFYILNIKIKELQNVIKKIYYLDMIDIMPENSFKTLTRLSQILHFNPPESSVLFSSKLNSSDNHVDYLFFPKTFYMEYEGNRIEFEVTKYKLSSD
;
A
#
# COMPACT_ATOMS: atom_id res chain seq x y z
N MET A 1 13.95 6.56 -43.05
CA MET A 1 12.75 6.94 -42.27
C MET A 1 12.98 6.48 -40.85
N HIS A 2 12.79 7.35 -39.86
CA HIS A 2 12.82 6.95 -38.46
C HIS A 2 11.52 6.21 -38.14
N ASN A 3 11.60 5.06 -37.46
CA ASN A 3 10.46 4.31 -36.99
C ASN A 3 9.64 5.20 -36.03
N PRO A 4 8.43 5.64 -36.42
CA PRO A 4 7.61 6.53 -35.60
C PRO A 4 7.13 5.89 -34.31
N ASN A 5 7.17 4.55 -34.23
CA ASN A 5 6.77 3.76 -33.08
C ASN A 5 7.94 3.44 -32.13
N SER A 6 9.17 3.89 -32.43
CA SER A 6 10.33 3.78 -31.54
C SER A 6 10.62 5.09 -30.81
N ALA A 7 10.50 5.09 -29.48
CA ALA A 7 10.92 6.19 -28.63
C ALA A 7 12.44 6.41 -28.69
N ILE A 8 13.25 5.34 -28.83
CA ILE A 8 14.71 5.47 -28.96
C ILE A 8 15.07 6.28 -30.20
N GLU A 9 14.52 5.93 -31.36
CA GLU A 9 14.80 6.65 -32.60
C GLU A 9 14.32 8.10 -32.54
N ARG A 10 13.15 8.34 -31.93
CA ARG A 10 12.62 9.69 -31.73
C ARG A 10 13.52 10.54 -30.83
N ILE A 11 14.06 9.98 -29.75
CA ILE A 11 15.01 10.69 -28.87
C ILE A 11 16.35 10.93 -29.59
N LYS A 12 16.85 9.96 -30.37
CA LYS A 12 18.05 10.15 -31.20
C LYS A 12 17.86 11.18 -32.31
N ASN A 13 16.64 11.32 -32.82
CA ASN A 13 16.27 12.32 -33.82
C ASN A 13 16.05 13.73 -33.23
N HIS A 14 16.04 13.85 -31.90
CA HIS A 14 15.92 15.14 -31.21
C HIS A 14 17.12 16.04 -31.52
N LEU A 15 16.89 17.36 -31.65
CA LEU A 15 17.93 18.33 -31.98
C LEU A 15 19.13 18.25 -31.03
N ALA A 16 18.87 18.14 -29.72
CA ALA A 16 19.93 18.03 -28.72
C ALA A 16 20.85 16.85 -29.03
N TYR A 17 20.29 15.65 -29.22
CA TYR A 17 21.08 14.47 -29.53
C TYR A 17 21.92 14.64 -30.81
N LYS A 18 21.31 15.16 -31.88
CA LYS A 18 22.01 15.43 -33.16
C LYS A 18 23.19 16.38 -32.97
N LEU A 19 22.99 17.49 -32.27
CA LEU A 19 24.03 18.50 -32.04
C LEU A 19 25.17 17.97 -31.18
N GLY A 20 24.87 17.33 -30.05
CA GLY A 20 25.92 16.81 -29.19
C GLY A 20 26.62 15.57 -29.77
N LYS A 21 25.98 14.78 -30.63
CA LYS A 21 26.67 13.73 -31.40
C LYS A 21 27.77 14.34 -32.29
N VAL A 22 27.46 15.43 -33.00
CA VAL A 22 28.46 16.15 -33.80
C VAL A 22 29.59 16.73 -32.95
N MET A 23 29.32 17.20 -31.73
CA MET A 23 30.38 17.63 -30.82
C MET A 23 31.32 16.49 -30.42
N ILE A 24 30.77 15.32 -30.10
CA ILE A 24 31.55 14.14 -29.71
C ILE A 24 32.39 13.66 -30.90
N ASP A 25 31.78 13.52 -32.09
CA ASP A 25 32.47 13.13 -33.31
C ASP A 25 33.63 14.10 -33.64
N PHE A 26 33.39 15.41 -33.48
CA PHE A 26 34.43 16.42 -33.63
C PHE A 26 35.56 16.27 -32.62
N SER A 27 35.25 16.00 -31.35
CA SER A 27 36.26 15.78 -30.30
C SER A 27 37.15 14.57 -30.60
N HIS A 28 36.58 13.44 -31.03
CA HIS A 28 37.34 12.24 -31.38
C HIS A 28 38.20 12.44 -32.63
N GLN A 29 37.65 13.11 -33.66
CA GLN A 29 38.35 13.34 -34.92
C GLN A 29 39.42 14.44 -34.82
N ARG A 30 39.29 15.37 -33.88
CA ARG A 30 40.35 16.35 -33.54
C ARG A 30 41.58 15.66 -32.94
N ASN A 31 41.39 14.68 -32.06
CA ASN A 31 42.50 13.92 -31.47
C ASN A 31 43.22 13.04 -32.50
N ASN A 32 42.58 12.73 -33.63
CA ASN A 32 43.13 11.93 -34.73
C ASN A 32 43.50 12.78 -35.97
N TYR A 33 43.70 14.10 -35.81
CA TYR A 33 44.11 15.05 -36.85
C TYR A 33 43.30 15.02 -38.18
N LYS A 34 42.04 14.56 -38.16
CA LYS A 34 41.21 14.36 -39.38
C LYS A 34 40.29 15.53 -39.75
N TYR A 35 40.20 16.60 -38.95
CA TYR A 35 39.38 17.79 -39.27
C TYR A 35 40.22 18.95 -39.83
N GLY A 36 40.33 19.03 -41.15
CA GLY A 36 41.08 20.08 -41.87
C GLY A 36 40.49 21.51 -41.84
N GLY A 37 39.72 21.88 -40.80
CA GLY A 37 39.05 23.20 -40.74
C GLY A 37 38.70 23.71 -39.32
N GLY A 38 39.19 23.04 -38.28
CA GLY A 38 39.06 23.48 -36.88
C GLY A 38 37.62 23.76 -36.42
N TYR A 39 37.45 24.73 -35.51
CA TYR A 39 36.14 25.08 -34.93
C TYR A 39 35.16 25.72 -35.91
N ILE A 40 35.65 26.38 -36.97
CA ILE A 40 34.81 27.02 -38.00
C ILE A 40 33.99 25.94 -38.74
N ALA A 41 34.61 24.82 -39.10
CA ALA A 41 33.92 23.68 -39.70
C ALA A 41 32.85 23.08 -38.77
N LEU A 42 33.13 23.02 -37.46
CA LEU A 42 32.16 22.56 -36.46
C LEU A 42 30.93 23.48 -36.42
N PHE A 43 31.12 24.79 -36.29
CA PHE A 43 30.01 25.75 -36.25
C PHE A 43 29.16 25.70 -37.52
N LYS A 44 29.78 25.60 -38.70
CA LYS A 44 29.06 25.44 -39.97
C LYS A 44 28.18 24.19 -39.97
N LYS A 45 28.70 23.06 -39.48
CA LYS A 45 27.97 21.78 -39.40
C LYS A 45 26.82 21.83 -38.39
N LEU A 46 27.03 22.42 -37.22
CA LEU A 46 25.98 22.61 -36.20
C LEU A 46 24.84 23.49 -36.75
N TYR A 47 25.17 24.57 -37.46
CA TYR A 47 24.18 25.45 -38.10
C TYR A 47 23.35 24.71 -39.16
N GLN A 48 24.01 23.93 -40.03
CA GLN A 48 23.33 23.14 -41.06
C GLN A 48 22.33 22.15 -40.44
N ILE A 49 22.72 21.43 -39.39
CA ILE A 49 21.86 20.48 -38.69
C ILE A 49 20.65 21.18 -38.07
N ASN A 50 20.85 22.33 -37.42
CA ASN A 50 19.76 23.09 -36.84
C ASN A 50 18.78 23.59 -37.91
N LYS A 51 19.29 24.12 -39.03
CA LYS A 51 18.47 24.57 -40.17
C LYS A 51 17.65 23.42 -40.76
N GLN A 52 18.28 22.26 -40.97
CA GLN A 52 17.63 21.08 -41.51
C GLN A 52 16.57 20.53 -40.55
N HIS A 53 16.86 20.44 -39.26
CA HIS A 53 15.90 19.97 -38.25
C HIS A 53 14.66 20.87 -38.16
N LYS A 54 14.83 22.20 -38.22
CA LYS A 54 13.71 23.15 -38.26
C LYS A 54 12.86 22.97 -39.52
N LYS A 55 13.48 22.69 -40.67
CA LYS A 55 12.75 22.40 -41.92
C LYS A 55 11.94 21.12 -41.79
N GLU A 56 12.55 20.04 -41.29
CA GLU A 56 11.89 18.75 -41.04
C GLU A 56 10.70 18.90 -40.09
N GLN A 57 10.84 19.67 -39.00
CA GLN A 57 9.75 19.92 -38.05
C GLN A 57 8.58 20.69 -38.70
N LYS A 58 8.87 21.72 -39.50
CA LYS A 58 7.81 22.48 -40.21
C LYS A 58 7.05 21.61 -41.19
N ILE A 59 7.77 20.81 -41.98
CA ILE A 59 7.16 19.85 -42.92
C ILE A 59 6.27 18.88 -42.15
N TYR A 60 6.77 18.29 -41.05
CA TYR A 60 5.98 17.37 -40.24
C TYR A 60 4.71 18.03 -39.67
N GLN A 61 4.80 19.25 -39.14
CA GLN A 61 3.64 19.99 -38.62
C GLN A 61 2.57 20.25 -39.70
N GLN A 62 2.98 20.60 -40.92
CA GLN A 62 2.06 20.76 -42.05
C GLN A 62 1.46 19.41 -42.48
N THR A 63 2.26 18.35 -42.51
CA THR A 63 1.79 17.00 -42.87
C THR A 63 0.74 16.48 -41.89
N ILE A 64 0.91 16.66 -40.57
CA ILE A 64 -0.08 16.18 -39.58
C ILE A 64 -1.36 17.03 -39.53
N GLN A 65 -1.31 18.29 -40.01
CA GLN A 65 -2.52 19.11 -40.19
C GLN A 65 -3.39 18.59 -41.32
N VAL A 66 -2.77 18.14 -42.42
CA VAL A 66 -3.46 17.55 -43.57
C VAL A 66 -3.84 16.08 -43.32
N PHE A 67 -2.98 15.34 -42.62
CA PHE A 67 -3.15 13.91 -42.33
C PHE A 67 -2.99 13.63 -40.83
N PRO A 68 -4.03 13.84 -40.01
CA PRO A 68 -3.99 13.62 -38.56
C PRO A 68 -3.56 12.21 -38.15
N GLN A 69 -3.83 11.20 -38.98
CA GLN A 69 -3.44 9.80 -38.77
C GLN A 69 -1.92 9.56 -38.79
N LEU A 70 -1.13 10.50 -39.33
CA LEU A 70 0.35 10.43 -39.34
C LEU A 70 0.97 11.03 -38.07
N LYS A 71 0.14 11.53 -37.14
CA LYS A 71 0.61 12.02 -35.84
C LYS A 71 1.26 10.88 -35.07
N TYR A 72 2.45 11.13 -34.55
CA TYR A 72 3.16 10.12 -33.77
C TYR A 72 2.42 9.83 -32.47
N PRO A 73 2.41 8.57 -32.01
CA PRO A 73 1.87 8.24 -30.70
C PRO A 73 2.65 8.97 -29.60
N ASN A 74 2.08 9.03 -28.40
CA ASN A 74 2.80 9.56 -27.24
C ASN A 74 4.09 8.75 -27.02
N LEU A 75 5.19 9.40 -26.61
CA LEU A 75 6.46 8.69 -26.39
C LEU A 75 6.31 7.55 -25.36
N GLU A 76 5.43 7.74 -24.38
CA GLU A 76 5.17 6.81 -23.28
C GLU A 76 4.46 5.52 -23.73
N THR A 77 3.78 5.54 -24.88
CA THR A 77 3.08 4.35 -25.40
C THR A 77 3.97 3.50 -26.30
N CYS A 78 5.20 3.93 -26.60
CA CYS A 78 6.17 3.14 -27.34
C CYS A 78 6.73 2.01 -26.46
N SER A 79 6.85 0.80 -27.01
CA SER A 79 7.35 -0.37 -26.27
C SER A 79 8.79 -0.22 -25.77
N ASP A 80 9.59 0.63 -26.42
CA ASP A 80 10.98 0.92 -26.10
C ASP A 80 11.17 2.21 -25.25
N TYR A 81 10.09 2.76 -24.68
CA TYR A 81 10.12 4.04 -23.96
C TYR A 81 11.09 4.04 -22.77
N GLU A 82 11.08 2.99 -21.95
CA GLU A 82 11.93 2.91 -20.76
C GLU A 82 13.42 2.85 -21.13
N GLN A 83 13.77 2.11 -22.18
CA GLN A 83 15.13 2.10 -22.72
C GLN A 83 15.47 3.47 -23.33
N ALA A 84 14.51 4.15 -23.95
CA ALA A 84 14.69 5.47 -24.54
C ALA A 84 15.05 6.54 -23.50
N LEU A 85 14.53 6.45 -22.26
CA LEU A 85 14.85 7.40 -21.19
C LEU A 85 16.35 7.47 -20.88
N LYS A 86 17.08 6.35 -21.00
CA LYS A 86 18.55 6.32 -20.82
C LYS A 86 19.26 7.28 -21.79
N TYR A 87 18.72 7.47 -23.00
CA TYR A 87 19.31 8.34 -24.01
C TYR A 87 19.18 9.83 -23.67
N LYS A 88 18.26 10.25 -22.78
CA LYS A 88 18.21 11.63 -22.26
C LYS A 88 19.40 11.96 -21.34
N PHE A 89 20.06 10.93 -20.82
CA PHE A 89 21.28 11.05 -20.01
C PHE A 89 22.54 10.67 -20.79
N HIS A 90 22.41 10.32 -22.08
CA HIS A 90 23.56 10.07 -22.92
C HIS A 90 24.35 11.37 -23.13
N LEU A 91 25.68 11.28 -23.18
CA LEU A 91 26.55 12.44 -23.32
C LEU A 91 26.16 13.33 -24.52
N SER A 92 25.79 12.72 -25.65
CA SER A 92 25.31 13.46 -26.83
C SER A 92 24.08 14.31 -26.54
N TYR A 93 23.14 13.81 -25.76
CA TYR A 93 21.93 14.57 -25.44
C TYR A 93 22.27 15.75 -24.52
N MET A 94 23.03 15.49 -23.46
CA MET A 94 23.42 16.51 -22.47
C MET A 94 24.28 17.64 -23.07
N LEU A 95 25.26 17.30 -23.91
CA LEU A 95 26.05 18.31 -24.63
C LEU A 95 25.21 19.12 -25.61
N GLY A 96 24.25 18.47 -26.27
CA GLY A 96 23.27 19.13 -27.12
C GLY A 96 22.39 20.12 -26.39
N GLU A 97 21.89 19.77 -25.20
CA GLU A 97 21.12 20.68 -24.35
C GLU A 97 21.94 21.91 -23.98
N VAL A 98 23.21 21.71 -23.59
CA VAL A 98 24.14 22.81 -23.31
C VAL A 98 24.31 23.73 -24.52
N LEU A 99 24.47 23.17 -25.74
CA LEU A 99 24.58 23.98 -26.96
C LEU A 99 23.31 24.77 -27.24
N ILE A 100 22.14 24.12 -27.18
CA ILE A 100 20.86 24.78 -27.44
C ILE A 100 20.66 25.95 -26.47
N GLN A 101 20.88 25.73 -25.18
CA GLN A 101 20.77 26.77 -24.16
C GLN A 101 21.79 27.90 -24.37
N THR A 102 23.00 27.55 -24.81
CA THR A 102 24.04 28.54 -25.11
C THR A 102 23.62 29.41 -26.29
N PHE A 103 23.18 28.83 -27.41
CA PHE A 103 22.77 29.58 -28.59
C PHE A 103 21.50 30.42 -28.35
N GLN A 104 20.56 29.94 -27.54
CA GLN A 104 19.36 30.72 -27.16
C GLN A 104 19.70 31.96 -26.34
N ASN A 105 20.73 31.90 -25.49
CA ASN A 105 21.13 32.98 -24.60
C ASN A 105 22.39 33.72 -25.08
N LEU A 106 22.68 33.67 -26.39
CA LEU A 106 23.90 34.25 -26.95
C LEU A 106 24.06 35.74 -26.62
N HIS A 107 22.96 36.50 -26.69
CA HIS A 107 22.86 37.92 -26.34
C HIS A 107 23.19 38.24 -24.87
N LYS A 108 23.20 37.24 -23.97
CA LYS A 108 23.57 37.37 -22.56
C LYS A 108 25.03 36.95 -22.28
N GLY A 109 25.86 36.82 -23.33
CA GLY A 109 27.25 36.37 -23.19
C GLY A 109 27.39 34.89 -22.76
N SER A 110 26.39 34.05 -23.03
CA SER A 110 26.41 32.61 -22.67
C SER A 110 27.63 31.86 -23.25
N MET A 111 28.14 32.33 -24.38
CA MET A 111 29.30 31.78 -25.09
C MET A 111 30.55 31.71 -24.19
N PHE A 112 30.77 32.71 -23.33
CA PHE A 112 31.89 32.75 -22.37
C PHE A 112 31.80 31.64 -21.31
N LYS A 113 30.59 31.11 -21.05
CA LYS A 113 30.34 30.05 -20.07
C LYS A 113 30.29 28.65 -20.70
N LEU A 114 30.38 28.53 -22.04
CA LEU A 114 30.20 27.25 -22.74
C LEU A 114 31.19 26.18 -22.28
N ALA A 115 32.48 26.49 -22.21
CA ALA A 115 33.50 25.54 -21.77
C ALA A 115 33.23 25.01 -20.35
N LYS A 116 32.81 25.89 -19.43
CA LYS A 116 32.41 25.54 -18.07
C LYS A 116 31.18 24.62 -18.07
N ASN A 117 30.17 24.93 -18.87
CA ASN A 117 28.94 24.14 -18.97
C ASN A 117 29.19 22.76 -19.62
N ILE A 118 30.05 22.67 -20.62
CA ILE A 118 30.50 21.39 -21.20
C ILE A 118 31.23 20.55 -20.14
N LYS A 119 32.13 21.17 -19.37
CA LYS A 119 32.82 20.48 -18.27
C LYS A 119 31.83 19.95 -17.22
N LYS A 120 30.80 20.74 -16.89
CA LYS A 120 29.71 20.34 -16.01
C LYS A 120 28.93 19.15 -16.57
N ALA A 121 28.46 19.21 -17.82
CA ALA A 121 27.73 18.12 -18.46
C ALA A 121 28.54 16.81 -18.54
N ASN A 122 29.85 16.90 -18.80
CA ASN A 122 30.74 15.73 -18.76
C ASN A 122 30.86 15.11 -17.36
N ARG A 123 30.87 15.92 -16.29
CA ARG A 123 30.86 15.42 -14.91
C ARG A 123 29.54 14.73 -14.58
N GLU A 124 28.41 15.37 -14.90
CA GLU A 124 27.08 14.79 -14.71
C GLU A 124 26.89 13.49 -15.51
N PHE A 125 27.42 13.42 -16.73
CA PHE A 125 27.39 12.18 -17.52
C PHE A 125 28.14 11.02 -16.84
N LYS A 126 29.31 11.29 -16.24
CA LYS A 126 30.05 10.26 -15.50
C LYS A 126 29.23 9.73 -14.33
N ILE A 127 28.61 10.64 -13.57
CA ILE A 127 27.68 10.34 -12.48
C ILE A 127 26.55 9.41 -12.97
N PHE A 128 25.84 9.79 -14.04
CA PHE A 128 24.76 8.96 -14.60
C PHE A 128 25.26 7.62 -15.13
N LYS A 129 26.45 7.56 -15.72
CA LYS A 129 27.03 6.33 -16.23
C LYS A 129 27.33 5.33 -15.10
N GLU A 130 27.94 5.79 -14.01
CA GLU A 130 28.17 4.97 -12.81
C GLU A 130 26.83 4.45 -12.27
N ILE A 131 25.84 5.32 -12.13
CA ILE A 131 24.51 4.94 -11.65
C ILE A 131 23.85 3.87 -12.51
N PHE A 132 23.82 4.04 -13.84
CA PHE A 132 23.16 3.06 -14.71
C PHE A 132 23.90 1.74 -14.78
N ASN A 133 25.16 1.69 -14.34
CA ASN A 133 25.91 0.43 -14.23
C ASN A 133 25.64 -0.24 -12.87
N ASP A 134 25.61 0.54 -11.80
CA ASP A 134 25.54 0.03 -10.42
C ASP A 134 24.09 -0.14 -9.94
N PHE A 135 23.24 0.88 -10.14
CA PHE A 135 21.86 0.91 -9.64
C PHE A 135 20.83 0.29 -10.58
N ALA A 136 21.11 0.15 -11.89
CA ALA A 136 20.18 -0.54 -12.78
C ALA A 136 20.05 -2.04 -12.45
N LYS A 137 21.02 -2.61 -11.73
CA LYS A 137 20.94 -3.97 -11.16
C LYS A 137 19.97 -4.04 -9.98
N LEU A 138 19.85 -2.94 -9.22
CA LEU A 138 19.07 -2.85 -7.98
C LEU A 138 17.61 -2.44 -8.24
N SER A 139 17.35 -1.66 -9.29
CA SER A 139 15.97 -1.31 -9.67
C SER A 139 15.84 -1.06 -11.17
N PRO A 140 15.06 -1.88 -11.91
CA PRO A 140 14.84 -1.70 -13.35
C PRO A 140 14.22 -0.33 -13.69
N ASN A 141 13.42 0.23 -12.79
CA ASN A 141 12.67 1.47 -13.01
C ASN A 141 13.42 2.75 -12.60
N ILE A 142 14.65 2.63 -12.07
CA ILE A 142 15.39 3.77 -11.51
C ILE A 142 15.61 4.90 -12.51
N VAL A 143 15.80 4.56 -13.79
CA VAL A 143 16.00 5.53 -14.89
C VAL A 143 14.78 6.45 -15.02
N LYS A 144 13.58 5.87 -14.93
CA LYS A 144 12.32 6.62 -15.03
C LYS A 144 12.18 7.59 -13.86
N VAL A 145 12.50 7.15 -12.64
CA VAL A 145 12.37 8.00 -11.45
C VAL A 145 13.43 9.11 -11.42
N ILE A 146 14.69 8.79 -11.74
CA ILE A 146 15.75 9.80 -11.86
C ILE A 146 15.42 10.82 -12.96
N SER A 147 14.81 10.39 -14.07
CA SER A 147 14.39 11.31 -15.16
C SER A 147 13.45 12.39 -14.66
N LYS A 148 12.51 12.03 -13.78
CA LYS A 148 11.53 12.97 -13.22
C LYS A 148 12.18 13.96 -12.24
N ASN A 149 13.21 13.53 -11.51
CA ASN A 149 13.85 14.30 -10.44
C ASN A 149 15.31 14.72 -10.74
N LYS A 150 15.69 14.81 -12.02
CA LYS A 150 17.08 14.96 -12.48
C LYS A 150 17.87 16.06 -11.74
N GLN A 151 17.30 17.24 -11.56
CA GLN A 151 18.00 18.37 -10.94
C GLN A 151 18.22 18.18 -9.44
N LEU A 152 17.18 17.77 -8.69
CA LEU A 152 17.27 17.47 -7.26
C LEU A 152 18.25 16.33 -7.02
N PHE A 153 18.16 15.28 -7.83
CA PHE A 153 19.08 14.15 -7.77
C PHE A 153 20.54 14.57 -7.98
N LEU A 154 20.83 15.38 -9.00
CA LEU A 154 22.19 15.87 -9.25
C LEU A 154 22.72 16.76 -8.12
N LYS A 155 21.84 17.55 -7.49
CA LYS A 155 22.19 18.40 -6.34
C LYS A 155 22.63 17.55 -5.15
N GLU A 156 21.89 16.48 -4.86
CA GLU A 156 22.11 15.64 -3.68
C GLU A 156 22.95 14.37 -3.98
N PHE A 157 23.50 14.23 -5.19
CA PHE A 157 24.10 12.98 -5.67
C PHE A 157 25.16 12.41 -4.73
N SER A 158 26.12 13.23 -4.28
CA SER A 158 27.20 12.76 -3.40
C SER A 158 26.68 12.29 -2.05
N ARG A 159 25.66 12.94 -1.51
CA ARG A 159 24.97 12.56 -0.26
C ARG A 159 24.21 11.25 -0.44
N ILE A 160 23.47 11.11 -1.54
CA ILE A 160 22.77 9.88 -1.91
C ILE A 160 23.76 8.71 -2.08
N GLN A 161 24.88 8.92 -2.78
CA GLN A 161 25.93 7.89 -2.92
C GLN A 161 26.48 7.46 -1.57
N ASN A 162 26.68 8.42 -0.65
CA ASN A 162 27.14 8.10 0.69
C ASN A 162 26.14 7.20 1.44
N ILE A 163 24.85 7.53 1.41
CA ILE A 163 23.78 6.69 2.00
C ILE A 163 23.78 5.28 1.41
N LEU A 164 23.82 5.17 0.08
CA LEU A 164 23.78 3.88 -0.61
C LEU A 164 25.03 3.04 -0.33
N LYS A 165 26.19 3.69 -0.13
CA LYS A 165 27.43 3.01 0.27
C LYS A 165 27.40 2.56 1.73
N ILE A 166 26.87 3.39 2.63
CA ILE A 166 26.74 3.06 4.06
C ILE A 166 25.81 1.86 4.25
N HIS A 167 24.75 1.77 3.45
CA HIS A 167 23.74 0.71 3.54
C HIS A 167 23.87 -0.36 2.44
N GLN A 168 25.03 -0.46 1.78
CA GLN A 168 25.26 -1.40 0.67
C GLN A 168 25.08 -2.88 1.07
N ASP A 169 25.22 -3.18 2.35
CA ASP A 169 25.09 -4.50 2.98
C ASP A 169 23.68 -4.79 3.51
N TYR A 170 22.76 -3.82 3.43
CA TYR A 170 21.41 -3.93 3.96
C TYR A 170 20.37 -3.78 2.84
N GLN A 171 20.17 -4.85 2.07
CA GLN A 171 19.32 -4.86 0.88
C GLN A 171 17.88 -4.35 1.12
N PRO A 172 17.18 -4.69 2.22
CA PRO A 172 15.81 -4.23 2.46
C PRO A 172 15.62 -2.71 2.46
N ILE A 173 16.58 -1.93 2.99
CA ILE A 173 16.47 -0.46 2.95
C ILE A 173 16.77 0.08 1.56
N LEU A 174 17.70 -0.54 0.82
CA LEU A 174 18.00 -0.16 -0.56
C LEU A 174 16.76 -0.34 -1.45
N ASP A 175 16.09 -1.49 -1.34
CA ASP A 175 14.86 -1.79 -2.06
C ASP A 175 13.76 -0.75 -1.72
N ASN A 176 13.60 -0.43 -0.43
CA ASN A 176 12.65 0.59 0.02
C ASN A 176 12.96 1.97 -0.58
N ILE A 177 14.23 2.40 -0.56
CA ILE A 177 14.68 3.67 -1.17
C ILE A 177 14.36 3.69 -2.67
N PHE A 178 14.69 2.63 -3.42
CA PHE A 178 14.51 2.62 -4.87
C PHE A 178 13.04 2.50 -5.29
N TYR A 179 12.25 1.74 -4.55
CA TYR A 179 10.81 1.64 -4.79
C TYR A 179 10.12 2.99 -4.55
N ASN A 180 10.50 3.69 -3.48
CA ASN A 180 9.93 4.97 -3.06
C ASN A 180 10.77 6.19 -3.48
N PHE A 181 11.58 6.06 -4.54
CA PHE A 181 12.65 7.03 -4.83
C PHE A 181 12.17 8.46 -5.08
N ASN A 182 10.96 8.62 -5.65
CA ASN A 182 10.38 9.95 -5.85
C ASN A 182 10.12 10.64 -4.50
N TYR A 183 9.54 9.92 -3.54
CA TYR A 183 9.26 10.44 -2.20
C TYR A 183 10.56 10.61 -1.40
N PHE A 184 11.51 9.69 -1.57
CA PHE A 184 12.85 9.78 -1.01
C PHE A 184 13.56 11.08 -1.38
N ILE A 185 13.62 11.43 -2.68
CA ILE A 185 14.30 12.65 -3.13
C ILE A 185 13.57 13.92 -2.68
N GLN A 186 12.24 13.90 -2.63
CA GLN A 186 11.45 15.06 -2.19
C GLN A 186 11.66 15.39 -0.70
N ASN A 187 11.99 14.38 0.11
CA ASN A 187 12.15 14.50 1.56
C ASN A 187 13.56 14.09 2.02
N PHE A 188 14.55 14.27 1.15
CA PHE A 188 15.87 13.67 1.29
C PHE A 188 16.57 14.07 2.60
N ASP A 189 16.50 15.34 3.00
CA ASP A 189 17.20 15.80 4.21
C ASP A 189 16.73 15.06 5.48
N LEU A 190 15.41 14.85 5.62
CA LEU A 190 14.83 14.13 6.78
C LEU A 190 15.17 12.65 6.75
N ILE A 191 15.15 12.04 5.56
CA ILE A 191 15.46 10.62 5.41
C ILE A 191 16.97 10.38 5.60
N GLU A 192 17.83 11.27 5.09
CA GLU A 192 19.27 11.17 5.28
C GLU A 192 19.61 11.23 6.78
N GLU A 193 19.05 12.21 7.51
CA GLU A 193 19.21 12.31 8.96
C GLU A 193 18.84 11.00 9.67
N TRP A 194 17.67 10.44 9.32
CA TRP A 194 17.19 9.18 9.89
C TRP A 194 18.11 8.01 9.56
N LEU A 195 18.46 7.80 8.30
CA LEU A 195 19.26 6.67 7.83
C LEU A 195 20.72 6.72 8.30
N LEU A 196 21.22 7.88 8.71
CA LEU A 196 22.55 8.03 9.32
C LEU A 196 22.53 7.95 10.84
N SER A 197 21.34 7.87 11.46
CA SER A 197 21.22 7.87 12.92
C SER A 197 21.61 6.53 13.55
N ASN A 198 22.09 6.59 14.79
CA ASN A 198 22.31 5.40 15.62
C ASN A 198 21.00 4.65 15.90
N ASP A 199 19.88 5.38 16.04
CA ASP A 199 18.57 4.82 16.28
C ASP A 199 18.11 3.92 15.12
N PHE A 200 18.33 4.33 13.86
CA PHE A 200 18.08 3.47 12.69
C PHE A 200 18.95 2.21 12.71
N ASN A 201 20.24 2.37 13.02
CA ASN A 201 21.18 1.25 13.03
C ASN A 201 20.80 0.21 14.09
N GLU A 202 20.55 0.63 15.33
CA GLU A 202 20.16 -0.28 16.42
C GLU A 202 18.79 -0.91 16.17
N LYS A 203 17.83 -0.15 15.62
CA LYS A 203 16.47 -0.64 15.44
C LYS A 203 16.30 -1.58 14.24
N TYR A 204 17.02 -1.34 13.15
CA TYR A 204 16.79 -2.04 11.88
C TYR A 204 18.01 -2.77 11.35
N LYS A 205 19.16 -2.08 11.26
CA LYS A 205 20.33 -2.64 10.57
C LYS A 205 21.00 -3.77 11.36
N LYS A 206 21.17 -3.59 12.68
CA LYS A 206 21.85 -4.55 13.57
C LYS A 206 21.16 -5.92 13.61
N GLU A 207 19.83 -5.93 13.62
CA GLU A 207 19.03 -7.17 13.61
C GLU A 207 18.67 -7.64 12.19
N ASN A 208 19.18 -6.97 11.16
CA ASN A 208 18.84 -7.21 9.75
C ASN A 208 17.32 -7.30 9.52
N HIS A 209 16.58 -6.32 10.06
CA HIS A 209 15.13 -6.31 10.05
C HIS A 209 14.60 -6.33 8.59
N PRO A 210 13.61 -7.16 8.23
CA PRO A 210 13.21 -7.35 6.83
C PRO A 210 12.45 -6.16 6.23
N TYR A 211 11.88 -5.29 7.05
CA TYR A 211 11.08 -4.13 6.60
C TYR A 211 11.51 -2.84 7.31
N PRO A 212 12.71 -2.30 7.03
CA PRO A 212 13.17 -1.05 7.63
C PRO A 212 12.32 0.13 7.15
N SER A 213 11.97 1.01 8.09
CA SER A 213 11.21 2.22 7.79
C SER A 213 12.08 3.29 7.14
N LEU A 214 11.52 3.97 6.13
CA LEU A 214 12.21 5.06 5.43
C LEU A 214 12.26 6.36 6.26
N PHE A 215 11.40 6.51 7.26
CA PHE A 215 11.35 7.67 8.15
C PHE A 215 11.49 7.24 9.60
N ASP A 216 11.90 8.17 10.46
CA ASP A 216 11.95 7.96 11.90
C ASP A 216 10.54 7.77 12.47
N PRO A 217 10.20 6.57 12.99
CA PRO A 217 8.88 6.32 13.57
C PRO A 217 8.55 7.21 14.78
N LYS A 218 9.55 7.68 15.52
CA LYS A 218 9.31 8.58 16.67
C LYS A 218 8.81 9.93 16.18
N LYS A 219 9.51 10.55 15.22
CA LYS A 219 9.09 11.82 14.60
C LYS A 219 7.74 11.69 13.89
N LEU A 220 7.44 10.54 13.27
CA LEU A 220 6.15 10.34 12.61
C LEU A 220 4.95 10.41 13.55
N ASN A 221 5.11 10.11 14.85
CA ASN A 221 4.04 10.24 15.85
C ASN A 221 3.89 11.67 16.40
N ASP A 222 4.83 12.60 16.12
CA ASP A 222 4.71 14.00 16.54
C ASP A 222 3.94 14.82 15.49
N GLU A 223 2.74 15.27 15.85
CA GLU A 223 1.89 16.09 14.98
C GLU A 223 2.51 17.46 14.61
N LYS A 224 3.53 17.92 15.34
CA LYS A 224 4.26 19.16 15.06
C LYS A 224 5.28 18.99 13.94
N GLU A 225 5.68 17.75 13.63
CA GLU A 225 6.62 17.47 12.55
C GLU A 225 5.97 17.75 11.20
N LYS A 226 6.77 18.28 10.27
CA LYS A 226 6.32 18.59 8.90
C LYS A 226 5.75 17.36 8.19
N ILE A 227 6.31 16.19 8.49
CA ILE A 227 5.89 14.90 7.97
C ILE A 227 5.59 14.01 9.16
N ASN A 228 4.33 13.65 9.31
CA ASN A 228 3.84 12.78 10.37
C ASN A 228 2.71 11.87 9.83
N TYR A 229 2.21 10.96 10.66
CA TYR A 229 1.19 9.99 10.25
C TYR A 229 -0.14 10.59 9.75
N LYS A 230 -0.49 11.83 10.12
CA LYS A 230 -1.70 12.51 9.58
C LYS A 230 -1.51 12.97 8.14
N ASN A 231 -0.27 13.13 7.69
CA ASN A 231 0.10 13.77 6.43
C ASN A 231 0.44 12.73 5.35
N ILE A 232 0.57 11.45 5.73
CA ILE A 232 0.93 10.34 4.86
C ILE A 232 -0.30 9.43 4.72
N SER A 233 -0.64 9.03 3.49
CA SER A 233 -1.71 8.05 3.30
C SER A 233 -1.26 6.67 3.78
N ALA A 234 -2.20 5.85 4.28
CA ALA A 234 -1.90 4.50 4.75
C ALA A 234 -1.24 3.63 3.66
N GLU A 235 -1.62 3.81 2.39
CA GLU A 235 -1.05 3.07 1.25
C GLU A 235 0.41 3.43 1.05
N LEU A 236 0.75 4.72 1.07
CA LEU A 236 2.12 5.18 0.96
C LEU A 236 2.95 4.78 2.19
N ALA A 237 2.34 4.77 3.37
CA ALA A 237 2.95 4.30 4.61
C ALA A 237 3.35 2.81 4.49
N TRP A 238 2.46 1.98 3.92
CA TRP A 238 2.76 0.60 3.61
C TRP A 238 3.92 0.47 2.61
N GLU A 239 3.89 1.20 1.50
CA GLU A 239 4.94 1.17 0.48
C GLU A 239 6.33 1.51 1.06
N MET A 240 6.38 2.45 2.00
CA MET A 240 7.62 2.92 2.66
C MET A 240 8.01 2.12 3.92
N ASN A 241 7.32 1.01 4.20
CA ASN A 241 7.51 0.19 5.41
C ASN A 241 7.40 1.01 6.71
N LEU A 242 6.47 1.97 6.79
CA LEU A 242 6.25 2.69 8.03
C LEU A 242 5.56 1.76 9.05
N PRO A 243 6.02 1.70 10.30
CA PRO A 243 5.29 0.99 11.33
C PRO A 243 3.93 1.66 11.58
N LEU A 244 3.03 0.96 12.25
CA LEU A 244 1.78 1.58 12.71
C LEU A 244 2.06 2.71 13.72
N PRO A 245 1.22 3.76 13.76
CA PRO A 245 1.26 4.75 14.84
C PRO A 245 1.19 4.08 16.21
N ASP A 246 1.89 4.59 17.21
CA ASP A 246 2.08 3.90 18.50
C ASP A 246 0.90 4.04 19.49
N ASN A 247 -0.21 4.57 19.02
CA ASN A 247 -1.44 4.81 19.76
C ASN A 247 -2.29 3.52 19.96
N TYR A 248 -1.69 2.43 20.45
CA TYR A 248 -2.38 1.18 20.80
C TYR A 248 -1.74 0.50 21.99
N GLU A 249 -2.53 -0.19 22.80
CA GLU A 249 -2.05 -0.71 24.09
C GLU A 249 -1.84 -2.22 24.12
N PHE A 250 -2.50 -2.97 23.25
CA PHE A 250 -2.26 -4.42 23.11
C PHE A 250 -2.65 -4.94 21.72
N VAL A 251 -2.23 -6.17 21.41
CA VAL A 251 -2.65 -6.91 20.21
C VAL A 251 -3.54 -8.08 20.57
N PHE A 252 -4.58 -8.33 19.77
CA PHE A 252 -5.39 -9.53 19.84
C PHE A 252 -4.96 -10.51 18.74
N LEU A 253 -4.26 -11.58 19.15
CA LEU A 253 -3.88 -12.69 18.30
C LEU A 253 -5.09 -13.60 18.07
N LEU A 254 -5.78 -13.37 16.96
CA LEU A 254 -7.03 -14.04 16.66
C LEU A 254 -6.77 -15.47 16.13
N VAL A 255 -7.51 -16.42 16.71
CA VAL A 255 -7.63 -17.81 16.26
C VAL A 255 -9.03 -18.04 15.69
N HIS A 256 -9.10 -18.50 14.43
CA HIS A 256 -10.40 -18.72 13.77
C HIS A 256 -11.19 -19.81 14.51
N GLY A 257 -12.50 -19.61 14.71
CA GLY A 257 -13.37 -20.57 15.41
C GLY A 257 -13.27 -20.58 16.95
N ALA A 258 -12.43 -19.71 17.53
CA ALA A 258 -12.23 -19.60 18.98
C ALA A 258 -13.03 -18.44 19.63
N GLY A 259 -14.17 -18.03 19.06
CA GLY A 259 -15.01 -16.97 19.66
C GLY A 259 -14.58 -15.54 19.36
N THR A 260 -13.82 -15.34 18.28
CA THR A 260 -13.36 -14.04 17.75
C THR A 260 -14.41 -12.93 17.77
N THR A 261 -15.59 -13.19 17.21
CA THR A 261 -16.64 -12.18 17.07
C THR A 261 -17.13 -11.72 18.44
N ALA A 262 -17.33 -12.67 19.36
CA ALA A 262 -17.75 -12.38 20.72
C ALA A 262 -16.70 -11.54 21.43
N MET A 263 -15.43 -11.96 21.40
CA MET A 263 -14.35 -11.21 22.03
C MET A 263 -14.22 -9.80 21.44
N THR A 264 -14.29 -9.65 20.11
CA THR A 264 -14.25 -8.33 19.45
C THR A 264 -15.39 -7.43 19.94
N ARG A 265 -16.61 -7.97 20.08
CA ARG A 265 -17.75 -7.22 20.64
C ARG A 265 -17.50 -6.83 22.10
N TYR A 266 -17.00 -7.75 22.91
CA TYR A 266 -16.72 -7.49 24.33
C TYR A 266 -15.68 -6.39 24.51
N LEU A 267 -14.61 -6.37 23.69
CA LEU A 267 -13.63 -5.29 23.71
C LEU A 267 -14.30 -3.93 23.39
N ARG A 268 -15.15 -3.87 22.37
CA ARG A 268 -15.89 -2.66 22.02
C ARG A 268 -16.86 -2.19 23.10
N LEU A 269 -17.51 -3.12 23.80
CA LEU A 269 -18.36 -2.82 24.95
C LEU A 269 -17.59 -2.27 26.16
N CYS A 270 -16.25 -2.40 26.16
CA CYS A 270 -15.36 -1.80 27.14
C CYS A 270 -14.69 -0.52 26.60
N ASP A 271 -15.31 0.13 25.62
CA ASP A 271 -14.82 1.33 24.91
C ASP A 271 -13.43 1.17 24.24
N ILE A 272 -13.04 -0.07 23.93
CA ILE A 272 -11.80 -0.33 23.20
C ILE A 272 -12.08 -0.24 21.71
N ASN A 273 -11.38 0.68 21.06
CA ASN A 273 -11.42 0.81 19.62
C ASN A 273 -10.49 -0.22 18.97
N VAL A 274 -11.01 -0.95 17.98
CA VAL A 274 -10.33 -2.07 17.33
C VAL A 274 -10.57 -2.08 15.82
N ASN A 275 -9.54 -2.42 15.06
CA ASN A 275 -9.63 -2.55 13.61
C ASN A 275 -10.53 -3.72 13.21
N ARG A 276 -10.89 -3.78 11.93
CA ARG A 276 -11.66 -4.87 11.36
C ARG A 276 -10.86 -6.17 11.46
N HIS A 277 -11.54 -7.23 11.88
CA HIS A 277 -10.97 -8.56 12.05
C HIS A 277 -11.12 -9.45 10.79
N TRP A 278 -11.10 -8.84 9.61
CA TRP A 278 -11.24 -9.53 8.32
C TRP A 278 -10.41 -8.82 7.24
N GLY A 279 -10.28 -9.47 6.08
CA GLY A 279 -9.50 -8.97 4.95
C GLY A 279 -8.06 -9.46 4.95
N ASP A 280 -7.37 -9.23 3.84
CA ASP A 280 -5.97 -9.57 3.71
C ASP A 280 -5.07 -8.69 4.62
N PRO A 281 -3.79 -9.04 4.81
CA PRO A 281 -2.90 -8.29 5.71
C PRO A 281 -2.67 -6.83 5.32
N LEU A 282 -2.68 -6.49 4.02
CA LEU A 282 -2.55 -5.10 3.57
C LEU A 282 -3.79 -4.30 3.97
N PHE A 283 -4.97 -4.87 3.73
CA PHE A 283 -6.23 -4.25 4.17
C PHE A 283 -6.24 -4.03 5.68
N GLN A 284 -5.82 -5.02 6.47
CA GLN A 284 -5.76 -4.91 7.93
C GLN A 284 -4.75 -3.85 8.39
N TYR A 285 -3.58 -3.74 7.74
CA TYR A 285 -2.63 -2.66 8.01
C TYR A 285 -3.27 -1.29 7.74
N ILE A 286 -3.92 -1.10 6.58
CA ILE A 286 -4.54 0.17 6.20
C ILE A 286 -5.66 0.56 7.16
N ASP A 287 -6.53 -0.38 7.52
CA ASP A 287 -7.63 -0.13 8.45
C ASP A 287 -7.09 0.20 9.86
N SER A 288 -6.07 -0.54 10.33
CA SER A 288 -5.39 -0.26 11.58
C SER A 288 -4.72 1.12 11.57
N TYR A 289 -4.01 1.47 10.51
CA TYR A 289 -3.35 2.76 10.35
C TYR A 289 -4.36 3.90 10.45
N ARG A 290 -5.43 3.86 9.65
CA ARG A 290 -6.46 4.89 9.63
C ARG A 290 -7.17 5.00 10.97
N MET A 291 -7.42 3.88 11.64
CA MET A 291 -8.00 3.87 12.99
C MET A 291 -7.08 4.59 13.99
N LEU A 292 -5.80 4.26 14.01
CA LEU A 292 -4.84 4.77 14.99
C LEU A 292 -4.51 6.25 14.79
N VAL A 293 -4.52 6.74 13.55
CA VAL A 293 -4.29 8.16 13.22
C VAL A 293 -5.45 9.04 13.67
N ASN A 294 -6.68 8.54 13.59
CA ASN A 294 -7.89 9.35 13.82
C ASN A 294 -8.48 9.20 15.23
N SER A 295 -8.12 8.16 15.96
CA SER A 295 -8.65 7.86 17.28
C SER A 295 -7.80 8.46 18.40
N LYS A 296 -8.43 8.99 19.45
CA LYS A 296 -7.79 9.24 20.75
C LYS A 296 -8.27 8.26 21.84
N ALA A 297 -9.07 7.26 21.45
CA ALA A 297 -9.61 6.26 22.35
C ALA A 297 -8.53 5.25 22.75
N TYR A 298 -8.86 4.40 23.72
CA TYR A 298 -8.05 3.24 24.06
C TYR A 298 -8.09 2.24 22.90
N ASN A 299 -6.98 2.09 22.15
CA ASN A 299 -6.98 1.26 20.94
C ASN A 299 -6.26 -0.08 21.16
N ALA A 300 -6.72 -1.11 20.44
CA ALA A 300 -6.05 -2.39 20.30
C ALA A 300 -6.07 -2.87 18.84
N ILE A 301 -5.06 -3.66 18.46
CA ILE A 301 -4.93 -4.17 17.09
C ILE A 301 -5.30 -5.65 17.05
N ILE A 302 -6.28 -6.02 16.24
CA ILE A 302 -6.64 -7.39 15.93
C ILE A 302 -5.82 -7.88 14.74
N LEU A 303 -5.14 -9.01 14.91
CA LEU A 303 -4.43 -9.70 13.84
C LEU A 303 -5.23 -10.90 13.39
N ALA A 304 -5.99 -10.73 12.31
CA ALA A 304 -7.00 -11.66 11.83
C ALA A 304 -6.64 -12.30 10.48
N GLY A 305 -7.59 -13.07 9.95
CA GLY A 305 -7.55 -13.61 8.59
C GLY A 305 -6.71 -14.88 8.44
N CYS A 306 -6.50 -15.26 7.18
CA CYS A 306 -5.70 -16.38 6.74
C CYS A 306 -4.55 -15.92 5.84
N LEU A 307 -3.54 -16.77 5.68
CA LEU A 307 -2.45 -16.54 4.74
C LEU A 307 -2.49 -17.59 3.63
N ASN A 308 -2.35 -17.14 2.38
CA ASN A 308 -2.17 -18.01 1.23
C ASN A 308 -0.86 -17.65 0.51
N LYS A 309 -0.54 -18.36 -0.57
CA LYS A 309 0.69 -18.14 -1.35
C LYS A 309 0.88 -16.68 -1.79
N TYR A 310 -0.21 -15.95 -2.05
CA TYR A 310 -0.18 -14.55 -2.49
C TYR A 310 -0.09 -13.57 -1.31
N SER A 311 -0.75 -13.85 -0.19
CA SER A 311 -0.81 -12.95 0.97
C SER A 311 0.25 -13.22 2.04
N PHE A 312 1.01 -14.32 1.95
CA PHE A 312 1.99 -14.71 2.96
C PHE A 312 3.00 -13.59 3.27
N ASN A 313 3.67 -13.07 2.24
CA ASN A 313 4.66 -11.99 2.42
C ASN A 313 4.02 -10.69 2.94
N PHE A 314 2.75 -10.44 2.63
CA PHE A 314 2.03 -9.29 3.19
C PHE A 314 1.74 -9.52 4.67
N GLY A 315 1.43 -10.75 5.09
CA GLY A 315 1.28 -11.12 6.49
C GLY A 315 2.55 -10.88 7.27
N ILE A 316 3.66 -11.43 6.80
CA ILE A 316 4.99 -11.26 7.43
C ILE A 316 5.34 -9.78 7.52
N LYS A 317 5.15 -9.01 6.44
CA LYS A 317 5.34 -7.56 6.45
C LYS A 317 4.49 -6.88 7.51
N PHE A 318 3.17 -7.11 7.52
CA PHE A 318 2.26 -6.47 8.46
C PHE A 318 2.68 -6.70 9.91
N TYR A 319 3.02 -7.94 10.28
CA TYR A 319 3.43 -8.27 11.65
C TYR A 319 4.74 -7.55 12.04
N ASN A 320 5.71 -7.44 11.13
CA ASN A 320 6.96 -6.70 11.37
C ASN A 320 6.79 -5.16 11.39
N LEU A 321 5.64 -4.64 10.94
CA LEU A 321 5.29 -3.22 11.05
C LEU A 321 4.62 -2.87 12.40
N ILE A 322 4.42 -3.85 13.28
CA ILE A 322 3.99 -3.64 14.67
C ILE A 322 5.26 -3.60 15.54
N GLN A 323 5.61 -2.41 16.03
CA GLN A 323 6.93 -2.17 16.64
C GLN A 323 6.88 -1.64 18.08
N LYS A 324 5.71 -1.27 18.61
CA LYS A 324 5.56 -0.89 20.01
C LYS A 324 5.66 -2.14 20.88
N LYS A 325 6.40 -2.08 21.99
CA LYS A 325 6.47 -3.20 22.94
C LYS A 325 5.19 -3.27 23.79
N ILE A 326 4.35 -4.26 23.55
CA ILE A 326 2.99 -4.37 24.11
C ILE A 326 2.66 -5.79 24.60
N PRO A 327 1.66 -5.97 25.49
CA PRO A 327 1.07 -7.27 25.76
C PRO A 327 0.19 -7.75 24.59
N ALA A 328 -0.08 -9.06 24.56
CA ALA A 328 -1.02 -9.67 23.62
C ALA A 328 -2.07 -10.50 24.36
N ILE A 329 -3.26 -10.60 23.80
CA ILE A 329 -4.29 -11.56 24.23
C ILE A 329 -4.53 -12.57 23.12
N CYS A 330 -4.90 -13.79 23.47
CA CYS A 330 -5.20 -14.86 22.52
C CYS A 330 -6.30 -15.75 23.09
N VAL A 331 -7.46 -15.80 22.44
CA VAL A 331 -8.51 -16.76 22.80
C VAL A 331 -8.19 -18.09 22.11
N MET A 332 -8.01 -19.11 22.93
CA MET A 332 -7.66 -20.47 22.55
C MET A 332 -8.89 -21.35 22.58
N ARG A 333 -8.88 -22.37 21.75
CA ARG A 333 -9.87 -23.43 21.75
C ARG A 333 -9.19 -24.70 21.26
N ASP A 334 -9.64 -25.84 21.76
CA ASP A 334 -9.24 -27.14 21.26
C ASP A 334 -9.24 -27.16 19.70
N PRO A 335 -8.15 -27.62 19.05
CA PRO A 335 -8.00 -27.59 17.59
C PRO A 335 -9.08 -28.33 16.79
N ILE A 336 -9.75 -29.33 17.38
CA ILE A 336 -10.90 -29.98 16.73
C ILE A 336 -12.13 -29.09 16.89
N SER A 337 -12.30 -28.49 18.06
CA SER A 337 -13.45 -27.67 18.42
C SER A 337 -13.51 -26.33 17.68
N VAL A 338 -12.38 -25.80 17.18
CA VAL A 338 -12.39 -24.63 16.28
C VAL A 338 -13.08 -24.91 14.94
N LEU A 339 -13.26 -26.17 14.56
CA LEU A 339 -13.98 -26.57 13.34
C LEU A 339 -15.50 -26.60 13.52
N ARG A 340 -16.00 -26.76 14.76
CA ARG A 340 -17.45 -26.86 15.03
C ARG A 340 -18.24 -25.65 14.54
N PRO A 341 -17.79 -24.39 14.75
CA PRO A 341 -18.48 -23.22 14.24
C PRO A 341 -18.50 -23.13 12.72
N ILE A 342 -17.57 -23.78 12.01
CA ILE A 342 -17.52 -23.78 10.54
C ILE A 342 -18.66 -24.63 9.98
N VAL A 343 -18.89 -25.81 10.57
CA VAL A 343 -19.98 -26.72 10.17
C VAL A 343 -21.35 -26.13 10.53
N ASN A 344 -21.45 -25.51 11.70
CA ASN A 344 -22.72 -25.01 12.24
C ASN A 344 -22.87 -23.48 12.07
N HIS A 345 -22.14 -22.87 11.13
CA HIS A 345 -22.24 -21.42 10.91
C HIS A 345 -23.61 -21.09 10.28
N TYR A 346 -24.30 -20.09 10.82
CA TYR A 346 -25.56 -19.58 10.28
C TYR A 346 -25.32 -18.28 9.50
N GLY A 347 -26.04 -18.06 8.40
CA GLY A 347 -26.02 -16.83 7.58
C GLY A 347 -25.41 -17.03 6.19
N ASN A 348 -25.86 -16.34 5.14
CA ASN A 348 -25.35 -16.56 3.77
C ASN A 348 -25.07 -15.24 3.02
N LEU A 349 -24.01 -15.22 2.20
CA LEU A 349 -23.70 -14.14 1.25
C LEU A 349 -24.62 -14.14 0.01
N LYS A 350 -25.41 -15.22 -0.18
CA LYS A 350 -26.34 -15.41 -1.31
C LYS A 350 -27.77 -15.63 -0.81
N HIS A 351 -28.34 -14.65 -0.10
CA HIS A 351 -29.73 -14.75 0.34
C HIS A 351 -30.72 -14.56 -0.82
N PRO A 352 -31.64 -15.50 -1.05
CA PRO A 352 -32.84 -15.23 -1.80
C PRO A 352 -33.76 -14.36 -0.94
N LYS A 353 -33.74 -13.03 -1.14
CA LYS A 353 -34.68 -12.09 -0.48
C LYS A 353 -36.14 -12.50 -0.71
N ASP A 354 -36.39 -13.23 -1.80
CA ASP A 354 -37.65 -13.83 -2.23
C ASP A 354 -38.17 -14.96 -1.33
N LYS A 355 -37.35 -15.54 -0.45
CA LYS A 355 -37.80 -16.60 0.49
C LYS A 355 -38.21 -16.09 1.87
N ILE A 356 -38.05 -14.79 2.13
CA ILE A 356 -38.43 -14.18 3.39
C ILE A 356 -39.77 -13.48 3.17
N CYS A 357 -40.83 -13.96 3.82
CA CYS A 357 -42.15 -13.33 3.77
C CYS A 357 -42.04 -11.90 4.33
N ASN A 358 -42.27 -10.89 3.49
CA ASN A 358 -42.18 -9.49 3.89
C ASN A 358 -43.54 -8.86 4.19
N TYR A 359 -44.62 -9.60 3.94
CA TYR A 359 -45.98 -9.11 4.00
C TYR A 359 -46.86 -10.13 4.74
N ILE A 360 -47.28 -9.79 5.96
CA ILE A 360 -47.86 -10.72 6.94
C ILE A 360 -49.30 -10.34 7.24
N ASP A 361 -50.22 -11.28 7.01
CA ASP A 361 -51.63 -11.20 7.40
C ASP A 361 -51.78 -11.52 8.89
N ILE A 362 -52.15 -10.57 9.73
CA ILE A 362 -52.32 -10.84 11.17
C ILE A 362 -53.51 -11.75 11.41
N ASP A 363 -54.56 -11.65 10.59
CA ASP A 363 -55.82 -12.35 10.80
C ASP A 363 -55.74 -13.81 10.33
N ASN A 364 -54.97 -14.07 9.27
CA ASN A 364 -54.89 -15.39 8.65
C ASN A 364 -53.52 -16.08 8.73
N TYR A 365 -52.47 -15.38 9.16
CA TYR A 365 -51.14 -15.98 9.30
C TYR A 365 -50.92 -16.41 10.75
N PRO A 366 -50.59 -17.69 11.01
CA PRO A 366 -50.31 -18.13 12.37
C PRO A 366 -49.08 -17.40 12.89
N ILE A 367 -49.24 -16.59 13.95
CA ILE A 367 -48.19 -15.73 14.52
C ILE A 367 -46.94 -16.55 14.87
N GLU A 368 -47.12 -17.78 15.33
CA GLU A 368 -46.02 -18.71 15.64
C GLU A 368 -45.14 -19.03 14.42
N LYS A 369 -45.67 -18.94 13.19
CA LYS A 369 -44.88 -19.16 11.95
C LYS A 369 -44.01 -17.97 11.59
N ILE A 370 -44.32 -16.76 12.07
CA ILE A 370 -43.50 -15.55 11.87
C ILE A 370 -42.13 -15.72 12.56
N PHE A 371 -42.13 -16.35 13.73
CA PHE A 371 -40.93 -16.62 14.52
C PHE A 371 -40.20 -17.92 14.10
N ASN A 372 -40.75 -18.69 13.17
CA ASN A 372 -40.13 -19.92 12.64
C ASN A 372 -39.14 -19.66 11.49
N ILE A 373 -38.73 -18.41 11.25
CA ILE A 373 -37.69 -18.09 10.27
C ILE A 373 -36.37 -18.71 10.73
N GLN A 374 -35.97 -19.80 10.06
CA GLN A 374 -34.68 -20.43 10.27
C GLN A 374 -33.64 -19.72 9.41
N VAL A 375 -32.62 -19.13 10.06
CA VAL A 375 -31.44 -18.64 9.35
C VAL A 375 -30.74 -19.87 8.74
N PRO A 376 -30.56 -19.94 7.41
CA PRO A 376 -29.92 -21.09 6.79
C PRO A 376 -28.45 -21.19 7.25
N TYR A 377 -27.91 -22.39 7.19
CA TYR A 377 -26.48 -22.58 7.35
C TYR A 377 -25.70 -21.85 6.25
N ALA A 378 -24.51 -21.36 6.58
CA ALA A 378 -23.64 -20.65 5.65
C ALA A 378 -23.06 -21.55 4.58
N TYR A 379 -22.80 -22.81 4.96
CA TYR A 379 -22.22 -23.82 4.10
C TYR A 379 -23.09 -25.09 4.17
N PRO A 380 -24.33 -25.06 3.66
CA PRO A 380 -25.19 -26.22 3.70
C PRO A 380 -24.83 -27.22 2.59
N ASP A 381 -25.28 -28.45 2.75
CA ASP A 381 -25.38 -29.40 1.64
C ASP A 381 -26.51 -29.02 0.66
N GLU A 382 -26.70 -29.85 -0.37
CA GLU A 382 -27.78 -29.71 -1.36
C GLU A 382 -29.19 -29.67 -0.76
N ASN A 383 -29.37 -30.20 0.46
CA ASN A 383 -30.63 -30.26 1.19
C ASN A 383 -30.77 -29.14 2.24
N GLY A 384 -29.83 -28.20 2.33
CA GLY A 384 -29.88 -27.11 3.29
C GLY A 384 -29.41 -27.49 4.71
N LYS A 385 -28.78 -28.65 4.90
CA LYS A 385 -28.31 -29.16 6.21
C LYS A 385 -26.81 -28.94 6.41
N PRO A 386 -26.29 -28.95 7.67
CA PRO A 386 -24.85 -28.87 7.91
C PRO A 386 -24.10 -30.01 7.24
N THR A 387 -22.93 -29.71 6.70
CA THR A 387 -22.08 -30.71 6.06
C THR A 387 -20.64 -30.64 6.56
N LEU A 388 -19.99 -31.80 6.62
CA LEU A 388 -18.57 -31.90 6.93
C LEU A 388 -17.67 -31.59 5.72
N ASN A 389 -18.23 -31.41 4.52
CA ASN A 389 -17.45 -31.08 3.33
C ASN A 389 -16.64 -29.80 3.53
N THR A 390 -17.21 -28.79 4.20
CA THR A 390 -16.53 -27.53 4.52
C THR A 390 -15.32 -27.75 5.43
N VAL A 391 -15.33 -28.77 6.31
CA VAL A 391 -14.16 -29.10 7.13
C VAL A 391 -12.99 -29.54 6.27
N LYS A 392 -13.24 -30.36 5.24
CA LYS A 392 -12.19 -30.78 4.29
C LYS A 392 -11.61 -29.56 3.57
N GLU A 393 -12.45 -28.64 3.11
CA GLU A 393 -12.00 -27.42 2.45
C GLU A 393 -11.10 -26.54 3.34
N TYR A 394 -11.38 -26.48 4.65
CA TYR A 394 -10.52 -25.80 5.61
C TYR A 394 -9.23 -26.57 5.92
N ALA A 395 -9.28 -27.91 5.93
CA ALA A 395 -8.10 -28.74 6.12
C ALA A 395 -7.15 -28.69 4.90
N ASP A 396 -7.71 -28.54 3.70
CA ASP A 396 -6.97 -28.44 2.43
C ASP A 396 -6.51 -27.00 2.12
N ASP A 397 -6.66 -26.06 3.06
CA ASP A 397 -6.33 -24.64 2.90
C ASP A 397 -6.96 -23.99 1.65
N LYS A 398 -8.15 -24.45 1.22
CA LYS A 398 -8.84 -23.97 0.00
C LYS A 398 -9.01 -22.45 0.00
N TYR A 399 -9.23 -21.88 1.18
CA TYR A 399 -9.43 -20.44 1.39
C TYR A 399 -8.20 -19.75 2.01
N GLY A 400 -7.05 -20.43 2.07
CA GLY A 400 -5.85 -20.03 2.79
C GLY A 400 -5.71 -20.70 4.15
N ASN A 401 -4.49 -20.65 4.70
CA ASN A 401 -4.14 -21.22 5.98
C ASN A 401 -4.64 -20.34 7.14
N PHE A 402 -5.54 -20.88 7.95
CA PHE A 402 -6.09 -20.23 9.16
C PHE A 402 -5.29 -20.55 10.44
N TYR A 403 -4.42 -21.55 10.41
CA TYR A 403 -3.57 -22.01 11.52
C TYR A 403 -2.25 -21.24 11.61
N ILE A 404 -2.35 -19.91 11.58
CA ILE A 404 -1.21 -18.99 11.46
C ILE A 404 -0.77 -18.36 12.79
N LEU A 405 -1.26 -18.85 13.94
CA LEU A 405 -0.92 -18.31 15.25
C LEU A 405 0.59 -18.37 15.51
N ASN A 406 1.23 -19.49 15.21
CA ASN A 406 2.68 -19.66 15.38
C ASN A 406 3.49 -18.68 14.53
N ILE A 407 3.00 -18.36 13.32
CA ILE A 407 3.63 -17.34 12.46
C ILE A 407 3.53 -15.97 13.12
N LYS A 408 2.33 -15.57 13.58
CA LYS A 408 2.13 -14.28 14.27
C LYS A 408 3.03 -14.15 15.50
N ILE A 409 3.09 -15.19 16.34
CA ILE A 409 3.92 -15.20 17.55
C ILE A 409 5.40 -15.07 17.19
N LYS A 410 5.87 -15.84 16.20
CA LYS A 410 7.27 -15.80 15.75
C LYS A 410 7.66 -14.41 15.25
N GLU A 411 6.86 -13.81 14.35
CA GLU A 411 7.18 -12.50 13.78
C GLU A 411 7.07 -11.36 14.80
N LEU A 412 6.28 -11.53 15.86
CA LEU A 412 6.08 -10.53 16.92
C LEU A 412 6.92 -10.76 18.17
N GLN A 413 7.79 -11.77 18.19
CA GLN A 413 8.51 -12.22 19.39
C GLN A 413 9.34 -11.11 20.05
N ASN A 414 9.85 -10.15 19.27
CA ASN A 414 10.69 -9.06 19.77
C ASN A 414 9.89 -7.91 20.40
N VAL A 415 8.57 -7.87 20.16
CA VAL A 415 7.71 -6.76 20.59
C VAL A 415 6.65 -7.19 21.61
N ILE A 416 6.22 -8.44 21.60
CA ILE A 416 5.25 -8.95 22.57
C ILE A 416 5.95 -9.19 23.91
N LYS A 417 5.51 -8.48 24.96
CA LYS A 417 6.01 -8.64 26.34
C LYS A 417 5.51 -9.93 26.98
N LYS A 418 4.23 -10.24 26.77
CA LYS A 418 3.52 -11.40 27.34
C LYS A 418 2.26 -11.68 26.54
N ILE A 419 1.94 -12.95 26.36
CA ILE A 419 0.67 -13.40 25.78
C ILE A 419 -0.23 -13.90 26.91
N TYR A 420 -1.43 -13.33 27.03
CA TYR A 420 -2.48 -13.80 27.91
C TYR A 420 -3.41 -14.72 27.12
N TYR A 421 -3.22 -16.03 27.32
CA TYR A 421 -4.08 -17.05 26.76
C TYR A 421 -5.38 -17.15 27.58
N LEU A 422 -6.50 -17.15 26.88
CA LEU A 422 -7.84 -17.33 27.45
C LEU A 422 -8.42 -18.59 26.83
N ASP A 423 -9.00 -19.48 27.63
CA ASP A 423 -9.80 -20.56 27.05
C ASP A 423 -11.09 -19.96 26.47
N MET A 424 -11.66 -20.58 25.44
CA MET A 424 -12.97 -20.20 24.93
C MET A 424 -14.04 -20.20 26.04
N ILE A 425 -13.91 -21.10 27.03
CA ILE A 425 -14.77 -21.15 28.22
C ILE A 425 -14.72 -19.83 29.01
N ASP A 426 -13.58 -19.12 29.03
CA ASP A 426 -13.42 -17.85 29.75
C ASP A 426 -14.26 -16.72 29.16
N ILE A 427 -14.66 -16.82 27.88
CA ILE A 427 -15.47 -15.82 27.19
C ILE A 427 -16.90 -16.31 26.90
N MET A 428 -17.30 -17.43 27.49
CA MET A 428 -18.69 -17.89 27.47
C MET A 428 -19.57 -17.04 28.40
N PRO A 429 -20.90 -16.99 28.15
CA PRO A 429 -21.84 -16.15 28.90
C PRO A 429 -21.67 -16.10 30.43
N GLU A 430 -21.32 -17.23 31.04
CA GLU A 430 -21.17 -17.35 32.50
C GLU A 430 -19.87 -16.73 33.03
N ASN A 431 -18.83 -16.63 32.18
CA ASN A 431 -17.47 -16.25 32.58
C ASN A 431 -17.00 -14.91 31.98
N SER A 432 -17.56 -14.52 30.84
CA SER A 432 -17.11 -13.37 30.02
C SER A 432 -16.98 -12.08 30.84
N PHE A 433 -17.98 -11.73 31.65
CA PHE A 433 -17.95 -10.51 32.47
C PHE A 433 -16.79 -10.52 33.49
N LYS A 434 -16.61 -11.64 34.21
CA LYS A 434 -15.51 -11.81 35.17
C LYS A 434 -14.16 -11.77 34.46
N THR A 435 -14.05 -12.41 33.31
CA THR A 435 -12.82 -12.42 32.50
C THR A 435 -12.44 -11.02 32.03
N LEU A 436 -13.40 -10.26 31.48
CA LEU A 436 -13.15 -8.89 31.02
C LEU A 436 -12.85 -7.94 32.19
N THR A 437 -13.48 -8.13 33.34
CA THR A 437 -13.13 -7.39 34.57
C THR A 437 -11.67 -7.64 34.97
N ARG A 438 -11.21 -8.89 34.97
CA ARG A 438 -9.80 -9.22 35.24
C ARG A 438 -8.86 -8.64 34.19
N LEU A 439 -9.20 -8.73 32.90
CA LEU A 439 -8.38 -8.19 31.83
C LEU A 439 -8.28 -6.66 31.90
N SER A 440 -9.33 -5.97 32.32
CA SER A 440 -9.32 -4.51 32.51
C SER A 440 -8.26 -4.07 33.53
N GLN A 441 -8.05 -4.86 34.58
CA GLN A 441 -7.03 -4.60 35.59
C GLN A 441 -5.61 -4.87 35.08
N ILE A 442 -5.44 -5.89 34.24
CA ILE A 442 -4.15 -6.31 33.68
C ILE A 442 -3.69 -5.39 32.55
N LEU A 443 -4.63 -5.00 31.69
CA LEU A 443 -4.36 -4.22 30.49
C LEU A 443 -4.66 -2.73 30.68
N HIS A 444 -5.37 -2.33 31.74
CA HIS A 444 -5.68 -0.94 32.09
C HIS A 444 -6.67 -0.24 31.14
N PHE A 445 -7.68 -0.97 30.64
CA PHE A 445 -8.83 -0.38 29.92
C PHE A 445 -10.05 -0.26 30.86
N ASN A 446 -11.13 0.40 30.41
CA ASN A 446 -12.35 0.58 31.21
C ASN A 446 -13.03 -0.78 31.53
N PRO A 447 -13.38 -1.07 32.78
CA PRO A 447 -14.04 -2.32 33.11
C PRO A 447 -15.44 -2.43 32.45
N PRO A 448 -15.95 -3.64 32.20
CA PRO A 448 -17.30 -3.83 31.67
C PRO A 448 -18.36 -3.33 32.67
N GLU A 449 -19.34 -2.54 32.20
CA GLU A 449 -20.34 -1.91 33.09
C GLU A 449 -21.57 -2.79 33.38
N SER A 450 -22.02 -3.58 32.41
CA SER A 450 -23.27 -4.34 32.50
C SER A 450 -23.06 -5.81 32.18
N SER A 451 -23.26 -6.70 33.16
CA SER A 451 -23.11 -8.15 32.99
C SER A 451 -24.05 -8.74 31.93
N VAL A 452 -25.24 -8.16 31.77
CA VAL A 452 -26.25 -8.61 30.79
C VAL A 452 -25.74 -8.55 29.35
N LEU A 453 -24.91 -7.54 29.02
CA LEU A 453 -24.36 -7.37 27.68
C LEU A 453 -23.28 -8.41 27.32
N PHE A 454 -22.75 -9.13 28.32
CA PHE A 454 -21.71 -10.15 28.15
C PHE A 454 -22.26 -11.58 28.32
N SER A 455 -23.51 -11.73 28.80
CA SER A 455 -24.17 -13.03 28.99
C SER A 455 -24.99 -13.51 27.78
N SER A 456 -25.06 -12.73 26.70
CA SER A 456 -25.75 -13.15 25.47
C SER A 456 -24.91 -14.15 24.67
N LYS A 457 -25.55 -15.18 24.10
CA LYS A 457 -24.93 -15.98 23.03
C LYS A 457 -24.78 -15.10 21.78
N LEU A 458 -23.62 -15.13 21.16
CA LEU A 458 -23.29 -14.27 20.02
C LEU A 458 -22.83 -15.08 18.81
N ASN A 459 -23.37 -14.75 17.65
CA ASN A 459 -22.93 -15.16 16.33
C ASN A 459 -22.64 -13.91 15.48
N SER A 460 -21.66 -13.96 14.57
CA SER A 460 -21.41 -12.86 13.64
C SER A 460 -22.58 -12.56 12.73
N SER A 461 -23.39 -13.56 12.40
CA SER A 461 -24.63 -13.35 11.64
C SER A 461 -25.74 -12.68 12.44
N ASP A 462 -25.69 -12.66 13.78
CA ASP A 462 -26.71 -11.98 14.60
C ASP A 462 -26.73 -10.46 14.33
N ASN A 463 -25.61 -9.87 13.91
CA ASN A 463 -25.54 -8.48 13.45
C ASN A 463 -26.30 -8.24 12.12
N HIS A 464 -26.76 -9.30 11.46
CA HIS A 464 -27.48 -9.24 10.20
C HIS A 464 -28.86 -9.93 10.24
N VAL A 465 -29.21 -10.62 11.32
CA VAL A 465 -30.53 -11.27 11.46
C VAL A 465 -31.65 -10.25 11.43
N ASP A 466 -31.41 -9.04 11.93
CA ASP A 466 -32.34 -7.92 11.83
C ASP A 466 -32.60 -7.47 10.37
N TYR A 467 -31.59 -7.48 9.49
CA TYR A 467 -31.79 -7.25 8.04
C TYR A 467 -32.48 -8.42 7.33
N LEU A 468 -32.42 -9.62 7.90
CA LEU A 468 -33.18 -10.77 7.42
C LEU A 468 -34.63 -10.70 7.88
N PHE A 469 -34.87 -10.19 9.08
CA PHE A 469 -36.20 -10.13 9.65
C PHE A 469 -36.95 -8.87 9.22
N PHE A 470 -36.33 -7.69 9.20
CA PHE A 470 -36.95 -6.39 8.87
C PHE A 470 -36.48 -5.82 7.52
N PRO A 471 -37.30 -5.01 6.82
CA PRO A 471 -38.65 -4.57 7.22
C PRO A 471 -39.72 -5.65 7.04
N LYS A 472 -40.81 -5.54 7.80
CA LYS A 472 -42.02 -6.37 7.66
C LYS A 472 -43.23 -5.47 7.58
N THR A 473 -44.04 -5.64 6.56
CA THR A 473 -45.37 -5.05 6.49
C THR A 473 -46.35 -6.04 7.08
N PHE A 474 -47.08 -5.63 8.09
CA PHE A 474 -48.19 -6.37 8.65
C PHE A 474 -49.48 -5.74 8.15
N TYR A 475 -50.50 -6.55 7.94
CA TYR A 475 -51.83 -6.06 7.63
C TYR A 475 -52.89 -6.82 8.42
N MET A 476 -54.00 -6.14 8.68
CA MET A 476 -55.20 -6.70 9.27
C MET A 476 -56.44 -6.05 8.66
N GLU A 477 -57.55 -6.77 8.65
CA GLU A 477 -58.86 -6.24 8.30
C GLU A 477 -59.57 -5.79 9.57
N TYR A 478 -59.95 -4.51 9.61
CA TYR A 478 -60.73 -3.94 10.71
C TYR A 478 -61.90 -3.15 10.12
N GLU A 479 -63.12 -3.54 10.48
CA GLU A 479 -64.36 -2.90 10.02
C GLU A 479 -64.46 -2.77 8.47
N GLY A 480 -63.98 -3.78 7.75
CA GLY A 480 -63.99 -3.81 6.28
C GLY A 480 -62.90 -2.95 5.61
N ASN A 481 -62.01 -2.33 6.40
CA ASN A 481 -60.85 -1.62 5.90
C ASN A 481 -59.56 -2.42 6.15
N ARG A 482 -58.68 -2.45 5.15
CA ARG A 482 -57.33 -3.02 5.30
C ARG A 482 -56.43 -1.99 5.96
N ILE A 483 -55.92 -2.31 7.14
CA ILE A 483 -54.92 -1.52 7.86
C ILE A 483 -53.56 -2.16 7.61
N GLU A 484 -52.59 -1.39 7.13
CA GLU A 484 -51.21 -1.84 6.95
C GLU A 484 -50.27 -1.04 7.85
N PHE A 485 -49.30 -1.70 8.46
CA PHE A 485 -48.21 -1.04 9.16
C PHE A 485 -46.87 -1.73 8.88
N GLU A 486 -45.85 -0.93 8.59
CA GLU A 486 -44.50 -1.42 8.36
C GLU A 486 -43.68 -1.31 9.64
N VAL A 487 -43.18 -2.44 10.14
CA VAL A 487 -42.17 -2.47 11.19
C VAL A 487 -40.79 -2.47 10.52
N THR A 488 -40.06 -1.39 10.75
CA THR A 488 -38.69 -1.22 10.27
C THR A 488 -37.73 -1.10 11.45
N LYS A 489 -36.44 -1.26 11.18
CA LYS A 489 -35.41 -0.92 12.17
C LYS A 489 -35.39 0.60 12.33
N TYR A 490 -35.42 1.09 13.57
CA TYR A 490 -35.07 2.49 13.85
C TYR A 490 -33.66 2.74 13.32
N LYS A 491 -33.51 3.59 12.29
CA LYS A 491 -32.21 4.09 11.87
C LYS A 491 -31.64 4.89 13.04
N LEU A 492 -30.80 4.28 13.87
CA LEU A 492 -29.79 5.05 14.58
C LEU A 492 -29.02 5.79 13.48
N SER A 493 -29.13 7.11 13.48
CA SER A 493 -28.40 7.98 12.56
C SER A 493 -26.94 7.54 12.53
N SER A 494 -26.43 7.29 11.33
CA SER A 494 -25.02 7.12 11.08
C SER A 494 -24.35 8.48 11.23
N ASP A 495 -23.86 8.77 12.43
CA ASP A 495 -22.70 9.63 12.63
C ASP A 495 -21.41 8.81 12.45
#